data_AF-A0A3S5IXV4-F1
#
_entry.id   AF-A0A3S5IXV4-F1
#
_cell.length_a   1.000
_cell.length_b   1.000
_cell.length_c   1.000
_cell.angle_alpha   90.00
_cell.angle_beta   90.00
_cell.angle_gamma   90.00
#
_symmetry.space_group_name_H-M   'P 1'
#
loop_
_entity.id
_entity.type
_entity.pdbx_description
1 polymer ?
#
loop_
_entity_poly.entity_id
_entity_poly.type
_entity_poly.pdbx_seq_one_letter_code
_entity_poly.pdbx_strand_id
1 'polypeptide(L)'
;GEALSREGLTLAYHNHDPELRLAGREFHHILASTDPRYVKFCLDSHWISRGSGDSNVALYAVIKLYGDRIVELHIRQSRESIWTETLGDGDIDYSFLTKFTREICIHPLVTAEQAAEETSPNTMDSLAAHKISLARARDIFASFLS
;
A
#
# COMPACT_ATOMS: atom_id res chain seq x y z
N GLY A 1 -0.49 12.53 -16.79
CA GLY A 1 -1.19 11.30 -17.19
C GLY A 1 -1.23 11.16 -18.70
N GLU A 2 -2.01 12.00 -19.39
CA GLU A 2 -2.25 11.85 -20.84
C GLU A 2 -0.97 11.86 -21.68
N ALA A 3 -0.07 12.83 -21.47
CA ALA A 3 1.21 12.90 -22.18
C ALA A 3 2.07 11.64 -21.97
N LEU A 4 2.14 11.12 -20.73
CA LEU A 4 2.87 9.89 -20.41
C LEU A 4 2.25 8.67 -21.09
N SER A 5 0.92 8.60 -21.14
CA SER A 5 0.20 7.51 -21.81
C SER A 5 0.50 7.44 -23.31
N ARG A 6 0.74 8.57 -23.98
CA ARG A 6 1.14 8.59 -25.41
C ARG A 6 2.53 8.00 -25.64
N GLU A 7 3.38 8.01 -24.61
CA GLU A 7 4.72 7.41 -24.61
C GLU A 7 4.72 5.97 -24.05
N GLY A 8 3.54 5.39 -23.77
CA GLY A 8 3.42 4.05 -23.19
C GLY A 8 3.75 3.95 -21.70
N LEU A 9 3.81 5.08 -20.98
CA LEU A 9 4.07 5.14 -19.55
C LEU A 9 2.79 5.32 -18.74
N THR A 10 2.70 4.64 -17.60
CA THR A 10 1.59 4.78 -16.65
C THR A 10 1.98 5.74 -15.53
N LEU A 11 1.15 6.76 -15.28
CA LEU A 11 1.26 7.59 -14.08
C LEU A 11 0.41 6.98 -12.96
N ALA A 12 1.05 6.60 -11.87
CA ALA A 12 0.38 6.19 -10.64
C ALA A 12 0.67 7.20 -9.52
N TYR A 13 -0.38 7.71 -8.88
CA TYR A 13 -0.27 8.55 -7.70
C TYR A 13 0.04 7.68 -6.47
N HIS A 14 1.03 8.04 -5.66
CA HIS A 14 1.38 7.35 -4.41
C HIS A 14 1.01 8.25 -3.22
N ASN A 15 0.41 7.66 -2.18
CA ASN A 15 -0.09 8.39 -1.02
C ASN A 15 0.84 8.30 0.19
N HIS A 16 0.95 9.39 0.95
CA HIS A 16 1.56 9.41 2.30
C HIS A 16 0.55 9.85 3.36
N ASP A 17 0.87 9.62 4.65
CA ASP A 17 -0.01 9.95 5.77
C ASP A 17 -0.50 11.42 5.86
N PRO A 18 0.25 12.46 5.46
CA PRO A 18 -0.22 13.84 5.62
C PRO A 18 -1.45 14.14 4.77
N GLU A 19 -1.60 13.46 3.62
CA GLU A 19 -2.71 13.63 2.68
C GLU A 19 -4.04 13.10 3.23
N LEU A 20 -3.97 12.23 4.25
CA LEU A 20 -5.12 11.62 4.92
C LEU A 20 -5.66 12.48 6.08
N ARG A 21 -4.94 13.56 6.43
CA ARG A 21 -5.42 14.56 7.40
C ARG A 21 -6.71 15.22 6.90
N LEU A 22 -7.45 15.84 7.83
CA LEU A 22 -8.71 16.53 7.53
C LEU A 22 -9.68 15.64 6.72
N ALA A 23 -9.84 14.39 7.14
CA ALA A 23 -10.64 13.37 6.49
C ALA A 23 -10.23 13.07 5.03
N GLY A 24 -8.93 13.08 4.75
CA GLY A 24 -8.36 12.71 3.46
C GLY A 24 -8.73 13.64 2.31
N ARG A 25 -9.07 14.91 2.59
CA ARG A 25 -9.55 15.83 1.55
C ARG A 25 -8.59 15.95 0.36
N GLU A 26 -7.28 16.01 0.63
CA GLU A 26 -6.26 16.12 -0.42
C GLU A 26 -6.14 14.81 -1.20
N PHE A 27 -5.99 13.69 -0.48
CA PHE A 27 -5.97 12.34 -1.06
C PHE A 27 -7.18 12.08 -1.98
N HIS A 28 -8.40 12.33 -1.47
CA HIS A 28 -9.63 12.15 -2.23
C HIS A 28 -9.74 13.12 -3.40
N HIS A 29 -9.28 14.36 -3.26
CA HIS A 29 -9.33 15.34 -4.33
C HIS A 29 -8.51 14.87 -5.54
N ILE A 30 -7.30 14.34 -5.33
CA ILE A 30 -6.46 13.83 -6.42
C ILE A 30 -7.16 12.68 -7.15
N LEU A 31 -7.63 11.66 -6.43
CA LEU A 31 -8.23 10.47 -7.05
C LEU A 31 -9.61 10.73 -7.66
N ALA A 32 -10.44 11.57 -7.04
CA ALA A 32 -11.77 11.88 -7.55
C ALA A 32 -11.78 12.91 -8.69
N SER A 33 -10.79 13.80 -8.74
CA SER A 33 -10.75 14.90 -9.73
C SER A 33 -9.89 14.60 -10.95
N THR A 34 -9.30 13.40 -11.04
CA THR A 34 -8.47 12.99 -12.18
C THR A 34 -9.11 11.83 -12.96
N ASP A 35 -8.84 11.79 -14.27
CA ASP A 35 -9.34 10.73 -15.15
C ASP A 35 -8.63 9.39 -14.85
N PRO A 36 -9.37 8.30 -14.52
CA PRO A 36 -8.80 6.99 -14.18
C PRO A 36 -8.05 6.34 -15.35
N ARG A 37 -8.25 6.81 -16.58
CA ARG A 37 -7.50 6.35 -17.76
C ARG A 37 -6.05 6.82 -17.73
N TYR A 38 -5.79 7.98 -17.11
CA TYR A 38 -4.51 8.67 -17.17
C TYR A 38 -3.82 8.83 -15.81
N VAL A 39 -4.54 8.60 -14.72
CA VAL A 39 -4.00 8.61 -13.36
C VAL A 39 -4.47 7.37 -12.63
N LYS A 40 -3.53 6.44 -12.45
CA LYS A 40 -3.67 5.22 -11.65
C LYS A 40 -3.27 5.50 -10.20
N PHE A 41 -3.39 4.49 -9.36
CA PHE A 41 -3.13 4.56 -7.94
C PHE A 41 -2.08 3.51 -7.54
N CYS A 42 -1.01 3.98 -6.92
CA CYS A 42 -0.03 3.19 -6.19
C CYS A 42 -0.42 3.32 -4.72
N LEU A 43 -1.20 2.35 -4.24
CA LEU A 43 -1.72 2.36 -2.88
C LEU A 43 -0.62 1.98 -1.90
N ASP A 44 -0.26 2.86 -0.98
CA ASP A 44 0.49 2.45 0.21
C ASP A 44 -0.46 2.12 1.36
N SER A 45 -0.54 0.82 1.66
CA SER A 45 -1.42 0.28 2.68
C SER A 45 -1.13 0.81 4.09
N HIS A 46 0.15 1.01 4.42
CA HIS A 46 0.56 1.47 5.73
C HIS A 46 0.31 2.96 5.91
N TRP A 47 0.61 3.77 4.90
CA TRP A 47 0.33 5.20 4.94
C TRP A 47 -1.16 5.53 5.03
N ILE A 48 -2.04 4.78 4.36
CA ILE A 48 -3.49 4.94 4.54
C ILE A 48 -3.89 4.59 5.98
N SER A 49 -3.41 3.45 6.51
CA SER A 49 -3.73 3.01 7.87
C SER A 49 -3.30 4.06 8.89
N ARG A 50 -2.01 4.41 8.89
CA ARG A 50 -1.38 5.38 9.82
C ARG A 50 -2.02 6.76 9.71
N GLY A 51 -2.19 7.28 8.48
CA GLY A 51 -2.82 8.58 8.24
C GLY A 51 -4.29 8.65 8.66
N SER A 52 -4.93 7.50 8.87
CA SER A 52 -6.32 7.35 9.33
C SER A 52 -6.43 6.86 10.77
N GLY A 53 -5.37 7.01 11.58
CA GLY A 53 -5.34 6.58 12.98
C GLY A 53 -5.24 5.06 13.14
N ASP A 54 -4.32 4.45 12.40
CA ASP A 54 -4.04 3.01 12.37
C ASP A 54 -5.27 2.13 12.05
N SER A 55 -6.07 2.61 11.09
CA SER A 55 -7.37 2.01 10.75
C SER A 55 -7.33 1.15 9.48
N ASN A 56 -7.33 -0.17 9.66
CA ASN A 56 -7.56 -1.12 8.56
C ASN A 56 -8.93 -0.92 7.89
N VAL A 57 -9.95 -0.46 8.62
CA VAL A 57 -11.28 -0.18 8.05
C VAL A 57 -11.21 0.94 7.03
N ALA A 58 -10.44 2.01 7.30
CA ALA A 58 -10.20 3.09 6.36
C ALA A 58 -9.47 2.59 5.11
N LEU A 59 -8.44 1.75 5.28
CA LEU A 59 -7.74 1.11 4.17
C LEU A 59 -8.69 0.31 3.26
N TYR A 60 -9.55 -0.53 3.83
CA TYR A 60 -10.51 -1.29 3.04
C TYR A 60 -11.55 -0.41 2.35
N ALA A 61 -11.98 0.69 2.98
CA ALA A 61 -12.88 1.66 2.36
C ALA A 61 -12.22 2.35 1.14
N VAL A 62 -10.94 2.72 1.25
CA VAL A 62 -10.16 3.28 0.14
C VAL A 62 -10.04 2.29 -1.01
N ILE A 63 -9.72 1.03 -0.71
CA ILE A 63 -9.65 -0.03 -1.73
C ILE A 63 -11.00 -0.23 -2.43
N LYS A 64 -12.13 -0.19 -1.71
CA LYS A 64 -13.47 -0.26 -2.33
C LYS A 64 -13.76 0.92 -3.25
N LEU A 65 -13.34 2.12 -2.84
CA LEU A 65 -13.68 3.36 -3.53
C LEU A 65 -12.84 3.58 -4.80
N TYR A 66 -11.56 3.20 -4.76
CA TYR A 66 -10.59 3.50 -5.83
C TYR A 66 -9.91 2.26 -6.41
N GLY A 67 -10.46 1.08 -6.15
CA GLY A 67 -9.87 -0.20 -6.50
C GLY A 67 -9.56 -0.38 -7.99
N ASP A 68 -10.39 0.19 -8.85
CA ASP A 68 -10.24 0.19 -10.31
C ASP A 68 -9.01 0.96 -10.81
N ARG A 69 -8.42 1.80 -9.94
CA ARG A 69 -7.21 2.56 -10.22
C ARG A 69 -5.96 1.89 -9.69
N ILE A 70 -6.08 0.93 -8.75
CA ILE A 70 -4.93 0.35 -8.06
C ILE A 70 -4.15 -0.53 -9.03
N VAL A 71 -2.95 -0.09 -9.39
CA VAL A 71 -2.00 -0.83 -10.24
C VAL A 71 -0.82 -1.35 -9.44
N GLU A 72 -0.54 -0.74 -8.30
CA GLU A 72 0.55 -1.13 -7.41
C GLU A 72 0.08 -1.00 -5.94
N LEU A 73 0.56 -1.92 -5.11
CA LEU A 73 0.30 -1.99 -3.67
C LEU A 73 1.65 -2.01 -2.95
N HIS A 74 1.93 -0.95 -2.20
CA HIS A 74 3.07 -0.87 -1.30
C HIS A 74 2.72 -1.49 0.05
N ILE A 75 3.61 -2.36 0.51
CA ILE A 75 3.45 -3.12 1.76
C ILE A 75 4.59 -2.84 2.73
N ARG A 76 4.23 -2.71 4.00
CA ARG A 76 5.09 -2.49 5.16
C ARG A 76 4.36 -2.98 6.41
N GLN A 77 5.09 -3.43 7.42
CA GLN A 77 4.47 -3.82 8.69
C GLN A 77 4.88 -2.90 9.84
N SER A 78 4.00 -2.82 10.82
CA SER A 78 4.25 -2.23 12.14
C SER A 78 3.68 -3.11 13.24
N ARG A 79 4.06 -2.84 14.48
CA ARG A 79 3.41 -3.37 15.66
C ARG A 79 3.27 -2.23 16.66
N GLU A 80 2.06 -2.02 17.17
CA GLU A 80 1.77 -0.90 18.08
C GLU A 80 2.18 0.44 17.45
N SER A 81 1.90 0.57 16.15
CA SER A 81 2.20 1.75 15.33
C SER A 81 3.69 2.01 15.06
N ILE A 82 4.60 1.18 15.58
CA ILE A 82 6.05 1.26 15.34
C ILE A 82 6.44 0.38 14.16
N TRP A 83 7.15 0.93 13.18
CA TRP A 83 7.60 0.15 12.02
C TRP A 83 8.52 -1.01 12.39
N THR A 84 8.17 -2.19 11.88
CA THR A 84 8.97 -3.41 12.03
C THR A 84 9.99 -3.53 10.90
N GLU A 85 11.12 -4.17 11.19
CA GLU A 85 12.19 -4.35 10.21
C GLU A 85 11.82 -5.34 9.10
N THR A 86 10.82 -6.20 9.32
CA THR A 86 10.40 -7.21 8.34
C THR A 86 8.90 -7.22 8.14
N LEU A 87 8.44 -7.69 6.99
CA LEU A 87 7.06 -8.08 6.78
C LEU A 87 6.73 -9.32 7.63
N GLY A 88 5.51 -9.38 8.17
CA GLY A 88 5.02 -10.47 9.02
C GLY A 88 3.68 -10.10 9.66
N ASP A 89 3.34 -10.76 10.76
CA ASP A 89 2.16 -10.42 11.56
C ASP A 89 2.36 -9.09 12.30
N GLY A 90 1.35 -8.23 12.24
CA GLY A 90 1.40 -6.92 12.88
C GLY A 90 0.09 -6.15 12.70
N ASP A 91 0.18 -4.83 12.66
CA ASP A 91 -0.97 -3.94 12.66
C ASP A 91 -1.81 -4.04 11.37
N ILE A 92 -1.18 -4.36 10.23
CA ILE A 92 -1.91 -4.59 8.97
C ILE A 92 -2.15 -6.09 8.77
N ASP A 93 -3.42 -6.47 8.64
CA ASP A 93 -3.83 -7.83 8.27
C ASP A 93 -3.74 -8.03 6.75
N TYR A 94 -2.55 -8.38 6.27
CA TYR A 94 -2.30 -8.66 4.87
C TYR A 94 -2.94 -9.95 4.35
N SER A 95 -3.24 -10.90 5.24
CA SER A 95 -3.96 -12.12 4.87
C SER A 95 -5.41 -11.78 4.48
N PHE A 96 -6.07 -10.97 5.31
CA PHE A 96 -7.40 -10.45 4.99
C PHE A 96 -7.35 -9.52 3.78
N LEU A 97 -6.40 -8.59 3.72
CA LEU A 97 -6.28 -7.65 2.62
C LEU A 97 -6.17 -8.38 1.27
N THR A 98 -5.29 -9.38 1.17
CA THR A 98 -5.12 -10.17 -0.07
C THR A 98 -6.40 -10.87 -0.47
N LYS A 99 -7.10 -11.51 0.49
CA LYS A 99 -8.41 -12.14 0.23
C LYS A 99 -9.43 -11.10 -0.25
N PHE A 100 -9.53 -9.98 0.45
CA PHE A 100 -10.47 -8.92 0.17
C PHE A 100 -10.26 -8.31 -1.23
N THR A 101 -9.02 -8.00 -1.60
CA THR A 101 -8.68 -7.48 -2.94
C THR A 101 -9.00 -8.49 -4.06
N ARG A 102 -8.85 -9.79 -3.81
CA ARG A 102 -9.24 -10.83 -4.78
C ARG A 102 -10.75 -10.92 -4.97
N GLU A 103 -11.52 -10.82 -3.88
CA GLU A 103 -12.99 -10.87 -3.94
C GLU A 103 -13.59 -9.72 -4.78
N ILE A 104 -12.87 -8.61 -4.90
CA ILE A 104 -13.24 -7.46 -5.73
C ILE A 104 -12.40 -7.35 -7.01
N CYS A 105 -11.70 -8.41 -7.40
CA CYS A 105 -10.95 -8.56 -8.66
C CYS A 105 -9.85 -7.51 -8.90
N ILE A 106 -9.14 -7.09 -7.84
CA ILE A 106 -7.97 -6.20 -7.94
C ILE A 106 -6.70 -7.04 -7.86
N HIS A 107 -5.81 -6.86 -8.84
CA HIS A 107 -4.55 -7.61 -8.99
C HIS A 107 -3.38 -6.64 -9.20
N PRO A 108 -2.90 -5.99 -8.13
CA PRO A 108 -1.84 -5.00 -8.26
C PRO A 108 -0.45 -5.66 -8.29
N LEU A 109 0.54 -4.94 -8.81
CA LEU A 109 1.94 -5.23 -8.50
C LEU A 109 2.16 -5.03 -7.00
N VAL A 110 2.72 -6.01 -6.29
CA VAL A 110 3.02 -5.88 -4.86
C VAL A 110 4.49 -5.52 -4.68
N THR A 111 4.75 -4.41 -4.01
CA THR A 111 6.10 -3.88 -3.76
C THR A 111 6.33 -3.73 -2.27
N ALA A 112 7.41 -4.32 -1.74
CA ALA A 112 7.79 -4.11 -0.35
C ALA A 112 8.50 -2.76 -0.19
N GLU A 113 7.93 -1.87 0.62
CA GLU A 113 8.52 -0.55 0.90
C GLU A 113 9.20 -0.55 2.27
N GLN A 114 10.46 -0.99 2.30
CA GLN A 114 11.24 -1.01 3.52
C GLN A 114 11.63 0.42 3.93
N ALA A 115 11.24 0.81 5.14
CA ALA A 115 11.69 2.04 5.78
C ALA A 115 11.97 1.75 7.26
N ALA A 116 12.68 2.67 7.91
CA ALA A 116 12.92 2.66 9.35
C ALA A 116 12.71 4.07 9.88
N GLU A 117 12.22 4.17 11.11
CA GLU A 117 12.08 5.41 11.86
C GLU A 117 12.93 5.35 13.13
N GLU A 118 13.05 6.46 13.87
CA GLU A 118 13.92 6.53 15.06
C GLU A 118 13.59 5.45 16.11
N THR A 119 12.31 5.08 16.22
CA THR A 119 11.80 4.08 17.15
C THR A 119 11.82 2.65 16.60
N SER A 120 12.24 2.44 15.35
CA SER A 120 12.37 1.09 14.79
C SER A 120 13.45 0.29 15.53
N PRO A 121 13.29 -1.04 15.69
CA PRO A 121 14.17 -1.85 16.52
C PRO A 121 15.67 -1.83 16.15
N ASN A 122 15.99 -1.63 14.86
CA ASN A 122 17.36 -1.54 14.33
C ASN A 122 18.25 -2.72 14.78
N THR A 123 17.75 -3.94 14.61
CA THR A 123 18.42 -5.20 14.99
C THR A 123 19.08 -5.90 13.81
N MET A 124 18.79 -5.51 12.57
CA MET A 124 19.38 -6.12 11.36
C MET A 124 19.60 -5.10 10.23
N ASP A 125 20.43 -5.48 9.26
CA ASP A 125 20.61 -4.67 8.05
C ASP A 125 19.45 -4.83 7.05
N SER A 126 19.41 -3.92 6.08
CA SER A 126 18.36 -3.89 5.06
C SER A 126 18.33 -5.15 4.19
N LEU A 127 19.47 -5.81 3.97
CA LEU A 127 19.56 -7.02 3.15
C LEU A 127 18.94 -8.22 3.86
N ALA A 128 19.25 -8.41 5.15
CA ALA A 128 18.67 -9.45 5.98
C ALA A 128 17.15 -9.25 6.11
N ALA A 129 16.72 -8.01 6.39
CA ALA A 129 15.32 -7.63 6.44
C ALA A 129 14.57 -7.97 5.14
N HIS A 130 15.11 -7.55 3.98
CA HIS A 130 14.47 -7.82 2.68
C HIS A 130 14.35 -9.30 2.37
N LYS A 131 15.33 -10.14 2.73
CA LYS A 131 15.24 -11.59 2.52
C LYS A 131 14.09 -12.21 3.31
N ILE A 132 13.91 -11.79 4.56
CA ILE A 132 12.80 -12.24 5.41
C ILE A 132 11.47 -11.73 4.85
N SER A 133 11.39 -10.43 4.55
CA SER A 133 10.20 -9.80 3.97
C SER A 133 9.78 -10.44 2.66
N LEU A 134 10.72 -10.77 1.77
CA LEU A 134 10.43 -11.43 0.49
C LEU A 134 9.85 -12.84 0.69
N ALA A 135 10.41 -13.63 1.61
CA ALA A 135 9.88 -14.96 1.92
C ALA A 135 8.43 -14.86 2.43
N ARG A 136 8.17 -13.93 3.37
CA ARG A 136 6.83 -13.69 3.92
C ARG A 136 5.85 -13.16 2.88
N ALA A 137 6.28 -12.24 2.03
CA ALA A 137 5.45 -11.69 0.96
C ALA A 137 5.02 -12.79 -0.03
N ARG A 138 5.93 -13.70 -0.39
CA ARG A 138 5.59 -14.84 -1.26
C ARG A 138 4.54 -15.76 -0.66
N ASP A 139 4.57 -15.97 0.65
CA ASP A 139 3.58 -16.79 1.34
C ASP A 139 2.21 -16.08 1.40
N ILE A 140 2.18 -14.82 1.86
CA ILE A 140 0.96 -14.04 2.07
C ILE A 140 0.25 -13.75 0.75
N PHE A 141 1.01 -13.33 -0.27
CA PHE A 141 0.49 -12.91 -1.57
C PHE A 141 0.58 -14.01 -2.63
N ALA A 142 0.79 -15.28 -2.24
CA ALA A 142 0.89 -16.42 -3.17
C ALA A 142 -0.28 -16.47 -4.16
N SER A 143 -1.49 -16.14 -3.70
CA SER A 143 -2.72 -16.13 -4.52
C SER A 143 -2.78 -15.05 -5.61
N PHE A 144 -1.84 -14.10 -5.63
CA PHE A 144 -1.65 -13.16 -6.74
C PHE A 144 -0.66 -13.66 -7.79
N LEU A 145 0.14 -14.67 -7.48
CA LEU A 145 1.16 -15.24 -8.37
C LEU A 145 0.63 -16.42 -9.20
N SER A 146 -0.60 -16.87 -8.93
CA SER A 146 -1.32 -17.97 -9.61
C SER A 146 -2.32 -17.46 -10.63
#